data_AF-A0A8T3CE56-F1
#
_entry.id   AF-A0A8T3CE56-F1
#
_cell.length_a   1.000
_cell.length_b   1.000
_cell.length_c   1.000
_cell.angle_alpha   90.00
_cell.angle_beta   90.00
_cell.angle_gamma   90.00
#
_symmetry.space_group_name_H-M   'P 1'
#
loop_
_entity.id
_entity.type
_entity.pdbx_description
1 polymer ?
#
loop_
_entity_poly.entity_id
_entity_poly.type
_entity_poly.pdbx_seq_one_letter_code
_entity_poly.pdbx_strand_id
1 'polypeptide(L)'
;MLDEVVEEVGDALVIQVVTDNASAYKTAGRMLIEKRPHLYWTPCAAHCIDLMLERLGQLPQHKSVILKAKFVSKFIYNHSWVLSLMRKFTDKEIIRPAVTRFATAYLTLQRFKELRQPLEAMFASEEWDKSSWAKKQEGKQVKKIVMKDDLFWRSTNYALKTTGSLVKVLRMVDGEMALWDLFMKQ
;
A
#
# COMPACT_ATOMS: atom_id res chain seq x y z
N MET A 1 7.92 13.56 -27.60
CA MET A 1 8.06 13.33 -26.14
C MET A 1 9.27 12.47 -25.77
N LEU A 2 9.29 11.12 -25.88
CA LEU A 2 10.53 10.37 -25.52
C LEU A 2 11.71 10.69 -26.45
N ASP A 3 11.39 10.83 -27.73
CA ASP A 3 12.34 11.18 -28.80
C ASP A 3 13.00 12.55 -28.58
N GLU A 4 12.18 13.57 -28.33
CA GLU A 4 12.60 14.93 -27.99
C GLU A 4 13.47 14.98 -26.72
N VAL A 5 13.13 14.20 -25.68
CA VAL A 5 13.93 14.14 -24.44
C VAL A 5 15.32 13.57 -24.72
N VAL A 6 15.44 12.56 -25.58
CA VAL A 6 16.75 12.03 -25.99
C VAL A 6 17.54 13.06 -26.79
N GLU A 7 16.88 13.82 -27.65
CA GLU A 7 17.53 14.90 -28.43
C GLU A 7 18.00 16.04 -27.52
N GLU A 8 17.20 16.43 -26.53
CA GLU A 8 17.53 17.45 -25.54
C GLU A 8 18.72 17.06 -24.67
N VAL A 9 18.75 15.82 -24.15
CA VAL A 9 19.87 15.31 -23.35
C VAL A 9 21.11 15.08 -24.22
N GLY A 10 20.91 14.77 -25.50
CA GLY A 10 21.94 14.40 -26.45
C GLY A 10 22.01 12.87 -26.63
N ASP A 11 21.80 12.43 -27.86
CA ASP A 11 21.67 11.01 -28.23
C ASP A 11 22.85 10.12 -27.79
N ALA A 12 24.07 10.66 -27.83
CA ALA A 12 25.28 9.95 -27.43
C ALA A 12 25.43 9.82 -25.89
N LEU A 13 24.68 10.59 -25.10
CA LEU A 13 24.73 10.59 -23.64
C LEU A 13 23.67 9.69 -23.01
N VAL A 14 22.70 9.21 -23.81
CA VAL A 14 21.64 8.32 -23.35
C VAL A 14 22.04 6.87 -23.66
N ILE A 15 21.87 5.99 -22.68
CA ILE A 15 22.10 4.54 -22.84
C ILE A 15 20.78 3.78 -22.68
N GLN A 16 19.90 4.25 -21.80
CA GLN A 16 18.66 3.55 -21.47
C GLN A 16 17.53 4.54 -21.16
N VAL A 17 16.34 4.22 -21.65
CA VAL A 17 15.09 4.88 -21.29
C VAL A 17 14.22 3.90 -20.50
N VAL A 18 13.81 4.32 -19.30
CA VAL A 18 12.94 3.54 -18.41
C VAL A 18 11.61 4.29 -18.25
N THR A 19 10.49 3.66 -18.58
CA THR A 19 9.16 4.26 -18.49
C THR A 19 8.18 3.32 -17.79
N ASP A 20 6.98 3.79 -17.46
CA ASP A 20 5.91 2.88 -17.03
C ASP A 20 5.53 1.86 -18.13
N ASN A 21 4.71 0.88 -17.74
CA ASN A 21 4.36 -0.28 -18.58
C ASN A 21 3.05 -0.09 -19.37
N ALA A 22 2.50 1.13 -19.43
CA ALA A 22 1.29 1.41 -20.19
C ALA A 22 1.52 1.20 -21.69
N SER A 23 0.45 0.87 -22.42
CA SER A 23 0.52 0.53 -23.84
C SER A 23 1.13 1.63 -24.70
N ALA A 24 0.86 2.89 -24.38
CA ALA A 24 1.42 4.06 -25.05
C ALA A 24 2.96 4.09 -24.93
N TYR A 25 3.50 3.90 -23.72
CA TYR A 25 4.94 3.90 -23.49
C TYR A 25 5.64 2.66 -24.03
N LYS A 26 4.96 1.50 -24.07
CA LYS A 26 5.48 0.32 -24.79
C LYS A 26 5.67 0.59 -26.28
N THR A 27 4.69 1.22 -26.91
CA THR A 27 4.77 1.57 -28.33
C THR A 27 5.82 2.63 -28.57
N ALA A 28 5.84 3.70 -27.78
CA ALA A 28 6.85 4.76 -27.89
C ALA A 28 8.27 4.23 -27.65
N GLY A 29 8.46 3.34 -26.66
CA GLY A 29 9.74 2.70 -26.37
C GLY A 29 10.23 1.82 -27.53
N ARG A 30 9.33 1.05 -28.17
CA ARG A 30 9.68 0.28 -29.39
C ARG A 30 10.08 1.18 -30.55
N MET A 31 9.30 2.23 -30.81
CA MET A 31 9.63 3.20 -31.87
C MET A 31 10.98 3.90 -31.58
N LEU A 32 11.29 4.15 -30.31
CA LEU A 32 12.56 4.77 -29.91
C LEU A 32 13.76 3.88 -30.23
N ILE A 33 13.70 2.59 -29.88
CA ILE A 33 14.80 1.64 -30.17
C ILE A 33 14.91 1.30 -31.66
N GLU A 34 13.80 1.38 -32.42
CA GLU A 34 13.82 1.28 -33.89
C GLU A 34 14.52 2.48 -34.53
N LYS A 35 14.23 3.70 -34.05
CA LYS A 35 14.90 4.93 -34.51
C LYS A 35 16.36 5.00 -34.04
N ARG A 36 16.69 4.43 -32.89
CA ARG A 36 18.01 4.49 -32.24
C ARG A 36 18.44 3.11 -31.72
N PRO A 37 19.07 2.28 -32.58
CA PRO A 37 19.42 0.91 -32.23
C PRO A 37 20.42 0.75 -31.09
N HIS A 38 21.16 1.82 -30.72
CA HIS A 38 22.10 1.82 -29.60
C HIS A 38 21.44 2.03 -28.23
N LEU A 39 20.18 2.47 -28.20
CA LEU A 39 19.44 2.68 -26.96
C LEU A 39 18.69 1.43 -26.52
N TYR A 40 18.60 1.25 -25.21
CA TYR A 40 17.71 0.26 -24.61
C TYR A 40 16.46 0.92 -24.05
N TRP A 41 15.31 0.29 -24.28
CA TRP A 41 14.07 0.62 -23.58
C TRP A 41 13.65 -0.55 -22.69
N THR A 42 13.32 -0.25 -21.44
CA THR A 42 12.83 -1.25 -20.48
C THR A 42 11.68 -0.71 -19.64
N PRO A 43 10.70 -1.54 -19.28
CA PRO A 43 9.63 -1.11 -18.37
C PRO A 43 10.18 -0.90 -16.94
N CYS A 44 9.57 0.04 -16.23
CA CYS A 44 9.91 0.39 -14.86
C CYS A 44 9.64 -0.79 -13.92
N ALA A 45 10.69 -1.26 -13.23
CA ALA A 45 10.61 -2.37 -12.29
C ALA A 45 9.63 -2.08 -11.13
N ALA A 46 9.64 -0.86 -10.58
CA ALA A 46 8.72 -0.48 -9.50
C ALA A 46 7.26 -0.60 -9.95
N HIS A 47 6.95 -0.06 -11.13
CA HIS A 47 5.60 -0.16 -11.70
C HIS A 47 5.19 -1.61 -12.00
N CYS A 48 6.10 -2.42 -12.54
CA CYS A 48 5.85 -3.84 -12.78
C CYS A 48 5.52 -4.59 -11.48
N ILE A 49 6.26 -4.35 -10.40
CA ILE A 49 6.01 -5.01 -9.10
C ILE A 49 4.69 -4.52 -8.49
N ASP A 50 4.37 -3.22 -8.60
CA ASP A 50 3.09 -2.70 -8.09
C ASP A 50 1.90 -3.34 -8.81
N LEU A 51 1.98 -3.57 -10.13
CA LEU A 51 0.99 -4.34 -10.88
C LEU A 51 0.92 -5.82 -10.46
N MET A 52 2.04 -6.46 -10.09
CA MET A 52 1.99 -7.82 -9.52
C MET A 52 1.23 -7.82 -8.19
N LEU A 53 1.48 -6.81 -7.34
CA LEU A 53 0.78 -6.64 -6.07
C LEU A 53 -0.72 -6.38 -6.26
N GLU A 54 -1.12 -5.65 -7.31
CA GLU A 54 -2.52 -5.49 -7.73
C GLU A 54 -3.17 -6.84 -7.99
N ARG A 55 -2.55 -7.67 -8.85
CA ARG A 55 -3.10 -8.98 -9.23
C ARG A 55 -3.20 -9.92 -8.03
N LEU A 56 -2.20 -9.93 -7.16
CA LEU A 56 -2.27 -10.66 -5.89
C LEU A 56 -3.39 -10.11 -4.99
N GLY A 57 -3.59 -8.79 -4.97
CA GLY A 57 -4.65 -8.12 -4.23
C GLY A 57 -6.07 -8.51 -4.68
N GLN A 58 -6.23 -8.98 -5.92
CA GLN A 58 -7.50 -9.46 -6.47
C GLN A 58 -7.86 -10.88 -6.00
N LEU A 59 -6.90 -11.66 -5.50
CA LEU A 59 -7.17 -13.00 -4.98
C LEU A 59 -8.16 -12.93 -3.81
N PRO A 60 -9.16 -13.84 -3.70
CA PRO A 60 -10.26 -13.71 -2.74
C PRO A 60 -9.80 -13.46 -1.29
N GLN A 61 -8.76 -14.17 -0.85
CA GLN A 61 -8.21 -14.03 0.50
C GLN A 61 -7.54 -12.66 0.73
N HIS A 62 -6.76 -12.18 -0.25
CA HIS A 62 -6.12 -10.86 -0.20
C HIS A 62 -7.17 -9.75 -0.28
N LYS A 63 -8.09 -9.85 -1.23
CA LYS A 63 -9.17 -8.88 -1.43
C LYS A 63 -10.01 -8.72 -0.17
N SER A 64 -10.41 -9.82 0.46
CA SER A 64 -11.20 -9.81 1.70
C SER A 64 -10.47 -9.10 2.84
N VAL A 65 -9.18 -9.41 3.08
CA VAL A 65 -8.43 -8.78 4.17
C VAL A 65 -8.13 -7.30 3.91
N ILE A 66 -7.81 -6.94 2.66
CA ILE A 66 -7.57 -5.54 2.26
C ILE A 66 -8.84 -4.70 2.43
N LEU A 67 -10.01 -5.21 2.02
CA LEU A 67 -11.27 -4.51 2.19
C LEU A 67 -11.64 -4.32 3.66
N LYS A 68 -11.45 -5.34 4.50
CA LYS A 68 -11.67 -5.23 5.95
C LYS A 68 -10.72 -4.22 6.60
N ALA A 69 -9.43 -4.27 6.28
CA ALA A 69 -8.45 -3.31 6.79
C ALA A 69 -8.79 -1.87 6.36
N LYS A 70 -9.19 -1.68 5.09
CA LYS A 70 -9.66 -0.38 4.58
C LYS A 70 -10.91 0.09 5.32
N PHE A 71 -11.86 -0.79 5.59
CA PHE A 71 -13.08 -0.47 6.33
C PHE A 71 -12.76 -0.01 7.77
N VAL A 72 -11.93 -0.76 8.49
CA VAL A 72 -11.50 -0.39 9.85
C VAL A 72 -10.73 0.93 9.86
N SER A 73 -9.75 1.10 8.95
CA SER A 73 -8.97 2.33 8.85
C SER A 73 -9.86 3.54 8.54
N LYS A 74 -10.78 3.41 7.57
CA LYS A 74 -11.71 4.48 7.22
C LYS A 74 -12.60 4.85 8.39
N PHE A 75 -13.11 3.87 9.13
CA PHE A 75 -13.92 4.11 10.32
C PHE A 75 -13.14 4.90 11.39
N ILE A 76 -11.90 4.53 11.67
CA ILE A 76 -11.08 5.23 12.68
C ILE A 76 -10.82 6.68 12.23
N TYR A 77 -10.34 6.89 11.00
CA TYR A 77 -9.95 8.22 10.54
C TYR A 77 -11.11 9.18 10.24
N ASN A 78 -12.29 8.66 9.89
CA ASN A 78 -13.46 9.50 9.64
C ASN A 78 -14.13 10.01 10.91
N HIS A 79 -13.76 9.47 12.07
CA HIS A 79 -14.37 9.82 13.35
C HIS A 79 -13.32 10.36 14.30
N SER A 80 -13.25 11.69 14.41
CA SER A 80 -12.22 12.40 15.20
C SER A 80 -12.06 11.88 16.64
N TRP A 81 -13.18 11.56 17.31
CA TRP A 81 -13.15 10.98 18.65
C TRP A 81 -12.53 9.57 18.67
N VAL A 82 -12.83 8.72 17.68
CA VAL A 82 -12.26 7.36 17.58
C VAL A 82 -10.77 7.43 17.24
N LEU A 83 -10.38 8.33 16.35
CA LEU A 83 -8.97 8.59 16.05
C LEU A 83 -8.21 9.07 17.30
N SER A 84 -8.79 10.03 18.04
CA SER A 84 -8.21 10.51 19.30
C SER A 84 -8.07 9.37 20.32
N LEU A 85 -9.08 8.50 20.41
CA LEU A 85 -9.01 7.32 21.26
C LEU A 85 -7.86 6.40 20.83
N MET A 86 -7.72 6.07 19.55
CA MET A 86 -6.63 5.22 19.04
C MET A 86 -5.26 5.78 19.44
N ARG A 87 -5.06 7.09 19.30
CA ARG A 87 -3.80 7.77 19.65
C ARG A 87 -3.45 7.72 21.13
N LYS A 88 -4.39 7.37 22.02
CA LYS A 88 -4.09 7.09 23.43
C LYS A 88 -3.45 5.71 23.64
N PHE A 89 -3.70 4.75 22.75
CA PHE A 89 -3.20 3.37 22.86
C PHE A 89 -1.95 3.13 22.01
N THR A 90 -1.65 4.01 21.06
CA THR A 90 -0.51 3.90 20.18
C THR A 90 -0.02 5.28 19.73
N ASP A 91 1.30 5.46 19.69
CA ASP A 91 1.98 6.61 19.09
C ASP A 91 2.07 6.52 17.56
N LYS A 92 1.84 5.32 17.04
CA LYS A 92 1.88 4.96 15.63
C LYS A 92 0.56 5.18 14.90
N GLU A 93 0.62 5.71 13.68
CA GLU A 93 -0.54 5.88 12.78
C GLU A 93 -0.79 4.65 11.89
N ILE A 94 -2.05 4.47 11.45
CA ILE A 94 -2.40 3.47 10.42
C ILE A 94 -2.08 4.07 9.04
N ILE A 95 -1.23 3.39 8.26
CA ILE A 95 -0.92 3.84 6.90
C ILE A 95 -2.20 3.87 6.07
N ARG A 96 -2.47 5.01 5.42
CA ARG A 96 -3.63 5.14 4.51
C ARG A 96 -3.24 4.65 3.12
N PRO A 97 -4.03 3.77 2.49
CA PRO A 97 -3.77 3.35 1.12
C PRO A 97 -3.75 4.56 0.17
N ALA A 98 -2.68 4.71 -0.60
CA ALA A 98 -2.61 5.67 -1.70
C ALA A 98 -3.43 5.14 -2.87
N VAL A 99 -4.13 6.03 -3.57
CA VAL A 99 -4.99 5.66 -4.71
C VAL A 99 -4.19 5.03 -5.86
N THR A 100 -2.92 5.43 -5.99
CA THR A 100 -2.06 5.10 -7.14
C THR A 100 -1.01 4.04 -6.87
N ARG A 101 -0.93 3.46 -5.66
CA ARG A 101 0.09 2.46 -5.31
C ARG A 101 -0.50 1.26 -4.56
N PHE A 102 -0.56 0.11 -5.21
CA PHE A 102 -1.12 -1.12 -4.64
C PHE A 102 -0.33 -1.65 -3.44
N ALA A 103 0.98 -1.40 -3.41
CA ALA A 103 1.83 -1.72 -2.28
C ALA A 103 1.36 -1.12 -0.95
N THR A 104 0.71 0.06 -0.98
CA THR A 104 0.23 0.72 0.24
C THR A 104 -0.85 -0.09 0.97
N ALA A 105 -1.61 -0.94 0.26
CA ALA A 105 -2.55 -1.86 0.88
C ALA A 105 -1.84 -2.89 1.77
N TYR A 106 -0.71 -3.44 1.30
CA TYR A 106 0.08 -4.40 2.06
C TYR A 106 0.82 -3.76 3.23
N LEU A 107 1.24 -2.50 3.09
CA LEU A 107 1.82 -1.74 4.20
C LEU A 107 0.78 -1.38 5.26
N THR A 108 -0.44 -1.09 4.84
CA THR A 108 -1.57 -0.95 5.75
C THR A 108 -1.75 -2.23 6.55
N LEU A 109 -1.76 -3.41 5.90
CA LEU A 109 -1.85 -4.71 6.58
C LEU A 109 -0.68 -4.95 7.55
N GLN A 110 0.54 -4.57 7.16
CA GLN A 110 1.71 -4.65 8.04
C GLN A 110 1.50 -3.81 9.29
N ARG A 111 1.00 -2.58 9.13
CA ARG A 111 0.72 -1.68 10.25
C ARG A 111 -0.40 -2.21 11.15
N PHE A 112 -1.45 -2.81 10.59
CA PHE A 112 -2.49 -3.50 11.37
C PHE A 112 -1.92 -4.65 12.21
N LYS A 113 -0.98 -5.42 11.66
CA LYS A 113 -0.31 -6.49 12.39
C LYS A 113 0.51 -5.94 13.57
N GLU A 114 1.25 -4.84 13.37
CA GLU A 114 2.01 -4.18 14.43
C GLU A 114 1.10 -3.58 15.51
N LEU A 115 -0.03 -2.98 15.10
CA LEU A 115 -0.99 -2.32 15.98
C LEU A 115 -2.05 -3.25 16.56
N ARG A 116 -1.94 -4.56 16.39
CA ARG A 116 -2.97 -5.52 16.82
C ARG A 116 -3.30 -5.36 18.30
N GLN A 117 -2.28 -5.45 19.16
CA GLN A 117 -2.48 -5.36 20.62
C GLN A 117 -3.01 -3.99 21.06
N PRO A 118 -2.45 -2.84 20.61
CA PRO A 118 -3.04 -1.53 20.86
C PRO A 118 -4.49 -1.38 20.42
N LEU A 119 -4.85 -1.87 19.24
CA LEU A 119 -6.22 -1.79 18.73
C LEU A 119 -7.17 -2.69 19.55
N GLU A 120 -6.74 -3.90 19.92
CA GLU A 120 -7.50 -4.78 20.80
C GLU A 120 -7.74 -4.11 22.17
N ALA A 121 -6.71 -3.50 22.76
CA ALA A 121 -6.83 -2.75 24.01
C ALA A 121 -7.79 -1.55 23.87
N MET A 122 -7.70 -0.80 22.78
CA MET A 122 -8.60 0.31 22.47
C MET A 122 -10.06 -0.14 22.47
N PHE A 123 -10.39 -1.20 21.74
CA PHE A 123 -11.75 -1.72 21.64
C PHE A 123 -12.24 -2.46 22.90
N ALA A 124 -11.33 -2.85 23.80
CA ALA A 124 -11.65 -3.41 25.10
C ALA A 124 -11.79 -2.35 26.22
N SER A 125 -11.44 -1.10 25.95
CA SER A 125 -11.45 -0.03 26.95
C SER A 125 -12.87 0.37 27.38
N GLU A 126 -13.01 0.80 28.64
CA GLU A 126 -14.26 1.39 29.12
C GLU A 126 -14.66 2.65 28.35
N GLU A 127 -13.68 3.44 27.91
CA GLU A 127 -13.90 4.64 27.11
C GLU A 127 -14.61 4.29 25.80
N TRP A 128 -14.19 3.20 25.13
CA TRP A 128 -14.89 2.69 23.95
C TRP A 128 -16.31 2.22 24.30
N ASP A 129 -16.48 1.40 25.34
CA ASP A 129 -17.79 0.81 25.66
C ASP A 129 -18.83 1.87 26.12
N LYS A 130 -18.38 2.96 26.75
CA LYS A 130 -19.22 4.11 27.12
C LYS A 130 -19.52 5.03 25.93
N SER A 131 -18.83 4.89 24.80
CA SER A 131 -19.00 5.74 23.62
C SER A 131 -20.32 5.49 22.88
N SER A 132 -20.78 6.51 22.16
CA SER A 132 -21.90 6.35 21.22
C SER A 132 -21.54 5.46 20.02
N TRP A 133 -20.26 5.37 19.67
CA TRP A 133 -19.75 4.57 18.54
C TRP A 133 -19.85 3.07 18.79
N ALA A 134 -19.65 2.60 20.02
CA ALA A 134 -19.81 1.19 20.39
C ALA A 134 -21.24 0.67 20.18
N LYS A 135 -22.24 1.57 20.22
CA LYS A 135 -23.65 1.23 20.01
C LYS A 135 -24.04 1.15 18.53
N LYS A 136 -23.34 1.90 17.66
CA LYS A 136 -23.60 1.93 16.21
C LYS A 136 -23.20 0.63 15.53
N GLN A 137 -23.90 0.28 14.46
CA GLN A 137 -23.65 -0.95 13.69
C GLN A 137 -22.22 -1.00 13.14
N GLU A 138 -21.72 0.10 12.58
CA GLU A 138 -20.34 0.19 12.07
C GLU A 138 -19.30 -0.06 13.17
N GLY A 139 -19.45 0.57 14.34
CA GLY A 139 -18.54 0.38 15.47
C GLY A 139 -18.55 -1.06 15.99
N LYS A 140 -19.72 -1.71 16.04
CA LYS A 140 -19.84 -3.15 16.38
C LYS A 140 -19.14 -4.04 15.35
N GLN A 141 -19.27 -3.74 14.06
CA GLN A 141 -18.60 -4.47 12.99
C GLN A 141 -17.08 -4.33 13.08
N VAL A 142 -16.57 -3.12 13.27
CA VAL A 142 -15.13 -2.86 13.42
C VAL A 142 -14.57 -3.57 14.66
N LYS A 143 -15.22 -3.44 15.82
CA LYS A 143 -14.83 -4.17 17.05
C LYS A 143 -14.84 -5.68 16.81
N LYS A 144 -15.81 -6.23 16.08
CA LYS A 144 -15.85 -7.66 15.73
C LYS A 144 -14.66 -8.08 14.84
N ILE A 145 -14.32 -7.29 13.83
CA ILE A 145 -13.18 -7.58 12.94
C ILE A 145 -11.88 -7.63 13.75
N VAL A 146 -11.64 -6.63 14.61
CA VAL A 146 -10.39 -6.57 15.38
C VAL A 146 -10.34 -7.64 16.47
N MET A 147 -11.42 -7.82 17.23
CA MET A 147 -11.41 -8.65 18.45
C MET A 147 -11.76 -10.13 18.22
N LYS A 148 -12.50 -10.47 17.16
CA LYS A 148 -13.14 -11.80 17.03
C LYS A 148 -12.93 -12.48 15.68
N ASP A 149 -12.39 -11.78 14.68
CA ASP A 149 -12.22 -12.34 13.34
C ASP A 149 -10.81 -12.96 13.18
N ASP A 150 -10.66 -14.21 13.61
CA ASP A 150 -9.40 -14.95 13.44
C ASP A 150 -8.99 -15.09 11.98
N LEU A 151 -9.97 -15.17 11.07
CA LEU A 151 -9.71 -15.28 9.64
C LEU A 151 -9.09 -14.00 9.09
N PHE A 152 -9.49 -12.83 9.58
CA PHE A 152 -8.86 -11.55 9.25
C PHE A 152 -7.38 -11.56 9.62
N TRP A 153 -7.03 -11.96 10.84
CA TRP A 153 -5.64 -11.98 11.29
C TRP A 153 -4.79 -13.06 10.59
N ARG A 154 -5.35 -14.26 10.37
CA ARG A 154 -4.67 -15.32 9.59
C ARG A 154 -4.44 -14.88 8.15
N SER A 155 -5.43 -14.25 7.52
CA SER A 155 -5.30 -13.74 6.15
C SER A 155 -4.33 -12.56 6.06
N THR A 156 -4.25 -11.73 7.10
CA THR A 156 -3.24 -10.65 7.19
C THR A 156 -1.84 -11.25 7.19
N ASN A 157 -1.59 -12.26 8.02
CA ASN A 157 -0.30 -12.95 8.06
C ASN A 157 0.03 -13.66 6.74
N TYR A 158 -0.96 -14.31 6.13
CA TYR A 158 -0.81 -14.95 4.83
C TYR A 158 -0.40 -13.94 3.76
N ALA A 159 -1.17 -12.84 3.62
CA ALA A 159 -0.91 -11.80 2.63
C ALA A 159 0.48 -11.18 2.80
N LEU A 160 0.89 -10.89 4.04
CA LEU A 160 2.23 -10.35 4.32
C LEU A 160 3.35 -11.36 4.02
N LYS A 161 3.13 -12.64 4.29
CA LYS A 161 4.11 -13.69 3.99
C LYS A 161 4.29 -13.89 2.49
N THR A 162 3.21 -13.82 1.70
CA THR A 162 3.26 -14.06 0.26
C THR A 162 3.73 -12.85 -0.54
N THR A 163 3.54 -11.62 -0.05
CA THR A 163 3.94 -10.40 -0.76
C THR A 163 5.16 -9.69 -0.18
N GLY A 164 5.67 -10.12 0.98
CA GLY A 164 6.73 -9.43 1.69
C GLY A 164 8.02 -9.24 0.87
N SER A 165 8.43 -10.23 0.09
CA SER A 165 9.60 -10.11 -0.80
C SER A 165 9.37 -9.07 -1.91
N LEU A 166 8.19 -9.08 -2.54
CA LEU A 166 7.82 -8.11 -3.57
C LEU A 166 7.79 -6.69 -3.03
N VAL A 167 7.18 -6.47 -1.86
CA VAL A 167 7.14 -5.16 -1.20
C VAL A 167 8.56 -4.70 -0.84
N LYS A 168 9.45 -5.61 -0.40
CA LYS A 168 10.85 -5.27 -0.11
C LYS A 168 11.60 -4.86 -1.39
N VAL A 169 11.46 -5.60 -2.49
CA VAL A 169 12.10 -5.25 -3.76
C VAL A 169 11.57 -3.94 -4.30
N LEU A 170 10.25 -3.72 -4.23
CA LEU A 170 9.64 -2.45 -4.61
C LEU A 170 10.26 -1.28 -3.84
N ARG A 171 10.44 -1.41 -2.52
CA ARG A 171 11.10 -0.36 -1.72
C ARG A 171 12.55 -0.08 -2.14
N MET A 172 13.28 -1.10 -2.60
CA MET A 172 14.66 -0.92 -3.06
C MET A 172 14.71 -0.21 -4.42
N VAL A 173 13.83 -0.57 -5.36
CA VAL A 173 13.86 -0.06 -6.74
C VAL A 173 13.14 1.28 -6.93
N ASP A 174 12.23 1.64 -6.03
CA ASP A 174 11.51 2.92 -6.07
C ASP A 174 12.37 4.09 -5.55
N GLY A 175 13.56 3.83 -4.96
CA GLY A 175 14.49 4.86 -4.47
C GLY A 175 13.96 5.71 -3.29
N GLU A 176 12.68 5.63 -2.98
CA GLU A 176 11.95 6.37 -1.96
C GLU A 176 12.16 5.84 -0.53
N MET A 177 13.35 5.37 -0.15
CA MET A 177 13.61 4.95 1.24
C MET A 177 13.17 6.02 2.26
N ALA A 178 13.32 7.30 1.94
CA ALA A 178 12.91 8.41 2.80
C ALA A 178 11.38 8.53 3.02
N LEU A 179 10.56 8.33 1.98
CA LEU A 179 9.09 8.36 2.12
C LEU A 179 8.58 7.12 2.86
N TRP A 180 9.18 5.96 2.59
CA TRP A 180 8.84 4.72 3.31
C TRP A 180 9.25 4.75 4.78
N ASP A 181 10.39 5.36 5.12
CA ASP A 181 10.82 5.57 6.50
C ASP A 181 9.91 6.56 7.23
N LEU A 182 9.39 7.59 6.56
CA LEU A 182 8.37 8.50 7.11
C LEU A 182 7.05 7.76 7.41
N PHE A 183 6.62 6.84 6.54
CA PHE A 183 5.43 6.00 6.79
C PHE A 183 5.66 4.90 7.85
N MET A 184 6.90 4.64 8.26
CA MET A 184 7.25 3.60 9.24
C MET A 184 7.74 4.17 10.59
N LYS A 185 8.21 5.43 10.63
CA LYS A 185 8.66 6.15 11.84
C LYS A 185 7.62 7.08 12.46
N GLN A 186 6.43 7.17 11.88
CA GLN A 186 5.21 7.72 12.49
C GLN A 186 4.19 6.61 12.74
#